data_AF-A0A0Q9QA69-F1
#
_entry.id   AF-A0A0Q9QA69-F1
#
_cell.length_a   1.000
_cell.length_b   1.000
_cell.length_c   1.000
_cell.angle_alpha   90.00
_cell.angle_beta   90.00
_cell.angle_gamma   90.00
#
_symmetry.space_group_name_H-M   'P 1'
#
loop_
_entity.id
_entity.type
_entity.pdbx_description
1 polymer ?
#
loop_
_entity_poly.entity_id
_entity_poly.type
_entity_poly.pdbx_seq_one_letter_code
_entity_poly.pdbx_strand_id
1 'polypeptide(L)'
;MSPSPAPVDPPAGALPDQWRDLVDDAAVFPPGDAPIHDATAAWGARRDEWWADLVASFVLRDTDLPLARGFGAPLSVVVTGGAGQVAGPLAAAARLGLDVTALEIALRDPDDPAANVRRVVAALDHARGEGMLADDVRVHVEVPGPATAAWLAAADEVAAAGLRLKLRLGNVDHALVPDEAVVAAWVDAALDRETPFKCTAGLHRAVRHDPEGGGMHGFLNVLVATQVLWDGGSVAEATDVLRERDGAALAAHDLSSARRWFTSFGSCSVTEPRDDLVALGLLSPHSPEDS
;
A
#
# COMPACT_ATOMS: atom_id res chain seq x y z
N MET A 1 5.10 -38.03 13.71
CA MET A 1 5.37 -36.63 13.33
C MET A 1 6.23 -36.68 12.08
N SER A 2 5.62 -36.52 10.91
CA SER A 2 6.37 -36.47 9.65
C SER A 2 7.07 -35.10 9.58
N PRO A 3 8.33 -35.04 9.13
CA PRO A 3 9.01 -33.75 8.96
C PRO A 3 8.26 -32.92 7.92
N SER A 4 8.10 -31.61 8.21
CA SER A 4 7.61 -30.64 7.22
C SER A 4 8.54 -30.67 6.01
N PRO A 5 8.01 -30.64 4.78
CA PRO A 5 8.84 -30.52 3.59
C PRO A 5 9.64 -29.21 3.68
N ALA A 6 10.92 -29.26 3.29
CA ALA A 6 11.73 -28.07 3.11
C ALA A 6 11.04 -27.12 2.12
N PRO A 7 11.11 -25.79 2.32
CA PRO A 7 10.59 -24.85 1.36
C PRO A 7 11.20 -25.13 -0.01
N VAL A 8 10.34 -25.29 -1.01
CA VAL A 8 10.76 -25.45 -2.41
C VAL A 8 11.13 -24.06 -2.90
N ASP A 9 12.37 -23.87 -3.31
CA ASP A 9 12.81 -22.61 -3.90
C ASP A 9 11.88 -22.27 -5.08
N PRO A 10 11.45 -21.00 -5.20
CA PRO A 10 10.62 -20.58 -6.33
C PRO A 10 11.37 -20.87 -7.64
N PRO A 11 10.65 -21.14 -8.75
CA PRO A 11 11.28 -21.40 -10.04
C PRO A 11 12.23 -20.26 -10.40
N ALA A 12 13.43 -20.62 -10.89
CA ALA A 12 14.42 -19.66 -11.38
C ALA A 12 13.74 -18.71 -12.39
N GLY A 13 13.57 -17.46 -11.99
CA GLY A 13 12.86 -16.43 -12.76
C GLY A 13 11.87 -15.61 -11.95
N ALA A 14 11.31 -16.19 -10.87
CA ALA A 14 10.24 -15.55 -10.13
C ALA A 14 10.78 -14.61 -9.02
N LEU A 15 10.24 -13.40 -8.96
CA LEU A 15 10.43 -12.49 -7.83
C LEU A 15 10.01 -13.20 -6.53
N PRO A 16 10.82 -13.15 -5.44
CA PRO A 16 10.43 -13.74 -4.17
C PRO A 16 9.05 -13.24 -3.73
N ASP A 17 8.20 -14.13 -3.22
CA ASP A 17 6.79 -13.83 -2.93
C ASP A 17 6.59 -12.63 -2.00
N GLN A 18 7.52 -12.44 -1.06
CA GLN A 18 7.49 -11.30 -0.14
C GLN A 18 7.63 -9.93 -0.83
N TRP A 19 8.21 -9.88 -2.04
CA TRP A 19 8.39 -8.66 -2.82
C TRP A 19 7.38 -8.51 -3.96
N ARG A 20 6.66 -9.58 -4.29
CA ARG A 20 5.62 -9.54 -5.32
C ARG A 20 4.52 -8.57 -4.91
N ASP A 21 4.06 -7.78 -5.87
CA ASP A 21 2.95 -6.82 -5.71
C ASP A 21 3.14 -5.84 -4.53
N LEU A 22 4.38 -5.55 -4.15
CA LEU A 22 4.69 -4.70 -3.01
C LEU A 22 4.42 -3.22 -3.30
N VAL A 23 4.65 -2.78 -4.54
CA VAL A 23 4.63 -1.36 -4.92
C VAL A 23 3.41 -1.06 -5.77
N ASP A 24 2.67 -0.01 -5.43
CA ASP A 24 1.69 0.60 -6.32
C ASP A 24 2.32 1.82 -7.00
N ASP A 25 2.25 1.85 -8.32
CA ASP A 25 2.80 2.94 -9.14
C ASP A 25 1.92 4.19 -9.03
N ALA A 26 2.38 5.15 -8.24
CA ALA A 26 1.73 6.42 -7.98
C ALA A 26 2.47 7.58 -8.67
N ALA A 27 3.14 7.35 -9.81
CA ALA A 27 3.95 8.36 -10.50
C ALA A 27 3.22 9.67 -10.81
N VAL A 28 1.90 9.63 -10.98
CA VAL A 28 1.04 10.79 -11.30
C VAL A 28 0.64 11.61 -10.07
N PHE A 29 1.06 11.20 -8.87
CA PHE A 29 0.80 11.92 -7.61
C PHE A 29 2.06 12.66 -7.15
N PRO A 30 1.92 13.75 -6.36
CA PRO A 30 3.05 14.44 -5.78
C PRO A 30 3.96 13.53 -4.95
N PRO A 31 5.28 13.74 -4.97
CA PRO A 31 6.00 14.79 -5.70
C PRO A 31 6.33 14.43 -7.17
N GLY A 32 5.95 13.24 -7.66
CA GLY A 32 6.27 12.81 -9.01
C GLY A 32 5.54 13.60 -10.09
N ASP A 33 4.23 13.82 -9.91
CA ASP A 33 3.35 14.60 -10.80
C ASP A 33 3.57 14.32 -12.30
N ALA A 34 3.91 13.07 -12.64
CA ALA A 34 4.20 12.67 -14.00
C ALA A 34 2.95 12.85 -14.89
N PRO A 35 3.09 13.35 -16.12
CA PRO A 35 1.98 13.36 -17.07
C PRO A 35 1.46 11.93 -17.28
N ILE A 36 0.15 11.73 -17.22
CA ILE A 36 -0.47 10.39 -17.31
C ILE A 36 -0.01 9.60 -18.55
N HIS A 37 0.21 10.28 -19.67
CA HIS A 37 0.71 9.63 -20.89
C HIS A 37 2.12 9.06 -20.72
N ASP A 38 3.01 9.76 -20.00
CA ASP A 38 4.37 9.31 -19.72
C ASP A 38 4.35 8.17 -18.71
N ALA A 39 3.53 8.30 -17.66
CA ALA A 39 3.40 7.29 -16.62
C ALA A 39 2.83 5.97 -17.15
N THR A 40 1.81 6.01 -18.02
CA THR A 40 1.24 4.81 -18.65
C THR A 40 2.19 4.19 -19.68
N ALA A 41 2.98 4.99 -20.40
CA ALA A 41 4.04 4.49 -21.28
C ALA A 41 5.17 3.81 -20.48
N ALA A 42 5.60 4.41 -19.37
CA ALA A 42 6.59 3.84 -18.46
C ALA A 42 6.11 2.52 -17.85
N TRP A 43 4.84 2.43 -17.44
CA TRP A 43 4.22 1.17 -17.03
C TRP A 43 4.33 0.11 -18.13
N GLY A 44 3.96 0.47 -19.36
CA GLY A 44 3.99 -0.42 -20.51
C GLY A 44 5.38 -1.01 -20.77
N ALA A 45 6.41 -0.16 -20.75
CA ALA A 45 7.81 -0.55 -20.94
C ALA A 45 8.34 -1.44 -19.81
N ARG A 46 7.94 -1.16 -18.56
CA ARG A 46 8.39 -1.93 -17.39
C ARG A 46 7.95 -3.39 -17.41
N ARG A 47 6.88 -3.75 -18.14
CA ARG A 47 6.39 -5.14 -18.17
C ARG A 47 7.38 -6.14 -18.76
N ASP A 48 8.37 -5.65 -19.52
CA ASP A 48 9.44 -6.49 -20.10
C ASP A 48 10.66 -6.59 -19.16
N GLU A 49 10.63 -5.95 -17.99
CA GLU A 49 11.69 -6.00 -16.99
C GLU A 49 11.56 -7.23 -16.08
N TRP A 50 12.70 -7.79 -15.65
CA TRP A 50 12.76 -8.97 -14.75
C TRP A 50 12.10 -8.75 -13.37
N TRP A 51 11.93 -7.49 -12.98
CA TRP A 51 11.33 -7.07 -11.71
C TRP A 51 9.90 -6.54 -11.88
N ALA A 52 9.26 -6.73 -13.04
CA ALA A 52 7.92 -6.20 -13.33
C ALA A 52 6.88 -6.55 -12.24
N ASP A 53 6.97 -7.77 -11.71
CA ASP A 53 6.09 -8.32 -10.66
C ASP A 53 6.25 -7.67 -9.28
N LEU A 54 7.23 -6.77 -9.09
CA LEU A 54 7.33 -5.94 -7.88
C LEU A 54 6.15 -4.96 -7.78
N VAL A 55 5.57 -4.57 -8.92
CA VAL A 55 4.57 -3.51 -9.00
C VAL A 55 3.18 -4.08 -9.26
N ALA A 56 2.27 -3.88 -8.31
CA ALA A 56 0.94 -4.49 -8.29
C ALA A 56 -0.08 -3.76 -9.17
N SER A 57 -0.12 -2.43 -9.06
CA SER A 57 -1.18 -1.63 -9.66
C SER A 57 -0.72 -0.23 -10.02
N PHE A 58 -1.43 0.41 -10.94
CA PHE A 58 -1.27 1.82 -11.26
C PHE A 58 -2.31 2.63 -10.48
N VAL A 59 -1.85 3.57 -9.66
CA VAL A 59 -2.71 4.42 -8.85
C VAL A 59 -3.19 5.59 -9.71
N LEU A 60 -4.50 5.84 -9.73
CA LEU A 60 -5.10 6.91 -10.52
C LEU A 60 -6.21 7.61 -9.74
N ARG A 61 -6.30 8.94 -9.81
CA ARG A 61 -7.44 9.67 -9.25
C ARG A 61 -8.69 9.40 -10.09
N ASP A 62 -9.84 9.32 -9.43
CA ASP A 62 -11.13 9.20 -10.10
C ASP A 62 -11.38 10.26 -11.19
N THR A 63 -10.95 11.50 -10.97
CA THR A 63 -11.07 12.61 -11.94
C THR A 63 -10.23 12.41 -13.20
N ASP A 64 -9.19 11.58 -13.12
CA ASP A 64 -8.22 11.35 -14.19
C ASP A 64 -8.57 10.09 -15.03
N LEU A 65 -9.59 9.32 -14.65
CA LEU A 65 -10.06 8.13 -15.38
C LEU A 65 -10.25 8.35 -16.90
N PRO A 66 -10.82 9.48 -17.38
CA PRO A 66 -10.98 9.70 -18.82
C PRO A 66 -9.66 9.74 -19.60
N LEU A 67 -8.55 10.05 -18.93
CA LEU A 67 -7.21 10.16 -19.53
C LEU A 67 -6.51 8.80 -19.68
N ALA A 68 -6.99 7.77 -18.99
CA ALA A 68 -6.43 6.41 -19.03
C ALA A 68 -7.10 5.50 -20.07
N ARG A 69 -7.87 6.03 -21.02
CA ARG A 69 -8.59 5.21 -22.02
C ARG A 69 -7.64 4.27 -22.77
N GLY A 70 -7.98 2.98 -22.79
CA GLY A 70 -7.19 1.95 -23.47
C GLY A 70 -5.98 1.47 -22.68
N PHE A 71 -5.79 1.94 -21.45
CA PHE A 71 -4.78 1.43 -20.54
C PHE A 71 -5.24 0.11 -19.91
N GLY A 72 -4.52 -0.97 -20.17
CA GLY A 72 -4.87 -2.33 -19.77
C GLY A 72 -4.09 -2.83 -18.54
N ALA A 73 -3.89 -1.99 -17.54
CA ALA A 73 -3.22 -2.36 -16.30
C ALA A 73 -4.21 -2.37 -15.13
N PRO A 74 -3.94 -3.17 -14.07
CA PRO A 74 -4.69 -3.11 -12.82
C PRO A 74 -4.66 -1.69 -12.23
N LEU A 75 -5.83 -1.12 -11.96
CA LEU A 75 -5.96 0.22 -11.38
C LEU A 75 -6.33 0.17 -9.90
N SER A 76 -5.62 0.95 -9.10
CA SER A 76 -6.05 1.38 -7.77
C SER A 76 -6.61 2.80 -7.87
N VAL A 77 -7.93 2.97 -7.76
CA VAL A 77 -8.59 4.26 -7.97
C VAL A 77 -8.73 5.02 -6.66
N VAL A 78 -8.11 6.19 -6.57
CA VAL A 78 -8.28 7.13 -5.46
C VAL A 78 -9.58 7.91 -5.64
N VAL A 79 -10.56 7.65 -4.78
CA VAL A 79 -11.86 8.32 -4.79
C VAL A 79 -11.74 9.63 -4.01
N THR A 80 -11.90 10.76 -4.69
CA THR A 80 -11.62 12.07 -4.12
C THR A 80 -12.81 12.63 -3.32
N GLY A 81 -14.05 12.28 -3.65
CA GLY A 81 -15.25 12.78 -2.97
C GLY A 81 -15.79 11.92 -1.82
N GLY A 82 -15.03 10.92 -1.33
CA GLY A 82 -15.50 10.02 -0.28
C GLY A 82 -16.66 9.13 -0.72
N ALA A 83 -17.51 8.70 0.22
CA ALA A 83 -18.61 7.76 -0.01
C ALA A 83 -19.55 8.16 -1.18
N GLY A 84 -19.85 9.45 -1.31
CA GLY A 84 -20.75 9.95 -2.35
C GLY A 84 -20.21 9.84 -3.77
N GLN A 85 -18.90 9.59 -3.93
CA GLN A 85 -18.24 9.42 -5.22
C GLN A 85 -17.78 7.97 -5.47
N VAL A 86 -18.37 6.96 -4.84
CA VAL A 86 -18.04 5.57 -5.17
C VAL A 86 -18.63 5.17 -6.54
N ALA A 87 -19.94 5.38 -6.74
CA ALA A 87 -20.63 4.88 -7.92
C ALA A 87 -20.20 5.54 -9.24
N GLY A 88 -20.02 6.87 -9.26
CA GLY A 88 -19.70 7.62 -10.47
C GLY A 88 -18.39 7.18 -11.16
N PRO A 89 -17.25 7.15 -10.44
CA PRO A 89 -15.98 6.66 -10.94
C PRO A 89 -16.02 5.20 -11.40
N LEU A 90 -16.72 4.32 -10.67
CA LEU A 90 -16.90 2.92 -11.09
C LEU A 90 -17.66 2.82 -12.42
N ALA A 91 -18.77 3.55 -12.58
CA ALA A 91 -19.49 3.62 -13.85
C ALA A 91 -18.62 4.15 -14.99
N ALA A 92 -17.80 5.17 -14.70
CA ALA A 92 -16.88 5.75 -15.68
C ALA A 92 -15.80 4.75 -16.10
N ALA A 93 -15.19 4.04 -15.15
CA ALA A 93 -14.19 3.01 -15.40
C ALA A 93 -14.75 1.85 -16.23
N ALA A 94 -15.92 1.34 -15.87
CA ALA A 94 -16.61 0.28 -16.61
C ALA A 94 -16.90 0.69 -18.06
N ARG A 95 -17.41 1.91 -18.29
CA ARG A 95 -17.66 2.44 -19.63
C ARG A 95 -16.39 2.61 -20.46
N LEU A 96 -15.26 2.86 -19.80
CA LEU A 96 -13.94 3.02 -20.44
C LEU A 96 -13.21 1.69 -20.62
N GLY A 97 -13.74 0.58 -20.09
CA GLY A 97 -13.10 -0.74 -20.11
C GLY A 97 -11.83 -0.80 -19.26
N LEU A 98 -11.77 -0.03 -18.17
CA LEU A 98 -10.63 -0.01 -17.27
C LEU A 98 -10.75 -1.11 -16.20
N ASP A 99 -9.63 -1.76 -15.90
CA ASP A 99 -9.55 -2.82 -14.90
C ASP A 99 -9.33 -2.24 -13.50
N VAL A 100 -10.40 -2.06 -12.73
CA VAL A 100 -10.34 -1.54 -11.36
C VAL A 100 -10.18 -2.71 -10.39
N THR A 101 -9.01 -2.83 -9.75
CA THR A 101 -8.72 -3.90 -8.78
C THR A 101 -8.64 -3.42 -7.34
N ALA A 102 -8.60 -2.09 -7.14
CA ALA A 102 -8.71 -1.49 -5.83
C ALA A 102 -9.37 -0.10 -5.86
N LEU A 103 -9.99 0.26 -4.74
CA LEU A 103 -10.43 1.62 -4.41
C LEU A 103 -9.65 2.12 -3.18
N GLU A 104 -9.31 3.40 -3.18
CA GLU A 104 -8.70 4.09 -2.04
C GLU A 104 -9.56 5.29 -1.66
N ILE A 105 -10.08 5.30 -0.43
CA ILE A 105 -11.06 6.29 0.03
C ILE A 105 -10.55 6.93 1.31
N ALA A 106 -10.30 8.24 1.27
CA ALA A 106 -10.03 9.00 2.49
C ALA A 106 -11.34 9.49 3.11
N LEU A 107 -11.48 9.29 4.43
CA LEU A 107 -12.60 9.85 5.17
C LEU A 107 -12.50 11.38 5.17
N ARG A 108 -13.65 12.04 4.99
CA ARG A 108 -13.75 13.50 4.82
C ARG A 108 -14.38 14.20 6.02
N ASP A 109 -15.02 13.44 6.90
CA ASP A 109 -15.74 13.92 8.08
C ASP A 109 -15.03 13.40 9.35
N PRO A 110 -14.12 14.21 9.95
CA PRO A 110 -13.31 13.77 11.08
C PRO A 110 -14.07 13.79 12.42
N ASP A 111 -15.28 14.38 12.47
CA ASP A 111 -16.04 14.53 13.72
C ASP A 111 -16.65 13.19 14.18
N ASP A 112 -17.06 12.34 13.22
CA ASP A 112 -17.52 10.97 13.46
C ASP A 112 -16.97 10.03 12.37
N PRO A 113 -15.69 9.61 12.48
CA PRO A 113 -15.06 8.78 11.46
C PRO A 113 -15.72 7.42 11.34
N ALA A 114 -16.23 6.84 12.43
CA ALA A 114 -16.95 5.56 12.41
C ALA A 114 -18.25 5.66 11.59
N ALA A 115 -19.05 6.73 11.79
CA ALA A 115 -20.20 6.97 10.94
C ALA A 115 -19.79 7.22 9.48
N ASN A 116 -18.65 7.87 9.24
CA ASN A 116 -18.18 8.08 7.87
C ASN A 116 -17.79 6.76 7.19
N VAL A 117 -17.16 5.80 7.90
CA VAL A 117 -16.90 4.44 7.40
C VAL A 117 -18.21 3.75 7.05
N ARG A 118 -19.22 3.78 7.92
CA ARG A 118 -20.54 3.17 7.64
C ARG A 118 -21.20 3.74 6.37
N ARG A 119 -21.02 5.03 6.08
CA ARG A 119 -21.47 5.63 4.80
C ARG A 119 -20.70 5.09 3.61
N VAL A 120 -19.39 4.89 3.74
CA VAL A 120 -18.57 4.24 2.70
C VAL A 120 -19.06 2.81 2.45
N VAL A 121 -19.27 2.02 3.50
CA VAL A 121 -19.81 0.66 3.41
C VAL A 121 -21.15 0.64 2.67
N ALA A 122 -22.10 1.48 3.06
CA ALA A 122 -23.39 1.57 2.38
C ALA A 122 -23.27 1.92 0.88
N ALA A 123 -22.33 2.79 0.51
CA ALA A 123 -22.08 3.14 -0.88
C ALA A 123 -21.45 1.96 -1.68
N LEU A 124 -20.55 1.21 -1.05
CA LEU A 124 -19.94 0.02 -1.64
C LEU A 124 -20.97 -1.11 -1.82
N ASP A 125 -21.80 -1.37 -0.82
CA ASP A 125 -22.85 -2.38 -0.88
C ASP A 125 -23.86 -2.07 -1.98
N HIS A 126 -24.25 -0.80 -2.13
CA HIS A 126 -25.07 -0.36 -3.24
C HIS A 126 -24.37 -0.60 -4.58
N ALA A 127 -23.10 -0.22 -4.73
CA ALA A 127 -22.34 -0.44 -5.96
C ALA A 127 -22.19 -1.93 -6.32
N ARG A 128 -22.00 -2.82 -5.33
CA ARG A 128 -22.00 -4.28 -5.53
C ARG A 128 -23.37 -4.80 -5.94
N GLY A 129 -24.43 -4.35 -5.27
CA GLY A 129 -25.82 -4.73 -5.58
C GLY A 129 -26.24 -4.36 -7.00
N GLU A 130 -25.75 -3.25 -7.53
CA GLU A 130 -25.97 -2.81 -8.92
C GLU A 130 -24.98 -3.44 -9.93
N GLY A 131 -24.07 -4.31 -9.48
CA GLY A 131 -23.05 -4.95 -10.34
C GLY A 131 -21.97 -3.99 -10.86
N MET A 132 -21.79 -2.83 -10.21
CA MET A 132 -20.79 -1.83 -10.58
C MET A 132 -19.42 -2.07 -9.95
N LEU A 133 -19.38 -2.85 -8.86
CA LEU A 133 -18.18 -3.21 -8.13
C LEU A 133 -18.14 -4.73 -8.00
N ALA A 134 -17.06 -5.36 -8.47
CA ALA A 134 -16.86 -6.80 -8.26
C ALA A 134 -16.46 -7.08 -6.80
N ASP A 135 -16.81 -8.28 -6.31
CA ASP A 135 -16.60 -8.67 -4.91
C ASP A 135 -15.12 -8.77 -4.51
N ASP A 136 -14.24 -9.02 -5.49
CA ASP A 136 -12.79 -9.15 -5.31
C ASP A 136 -12.03 -7.81 -5.35
N VAL A 137 -12.72 -6.70 -5.67
CA VAL A 137 -12.11 -5.36 -5.64
C VAL A 137 -11.78 -4.97 -4.20
N ARG A 138 -10.49 -4.73 -3.94
CA ARG A 138 -9.97 -4.37 -2.62
C ARG A 138 -10.30 -2.91 -2.31
N VAL A 139 -10.85 -2.63 -1.14
CA VAL A 139 -11.13 -1.24 -0.74
C VAL A 139 -10.29 -0.88 0.47
N HIS A 140 -9.51 0.19 0.33
CA HIS A 140 -8.65 0.73 1.38
C HIS A 140 -9.22 2.05 1.90
N VAL A 141 -9.40 2.15 3.21
CA VAL A 141 -9.96 3.33 3.88
C VAL A 141 -8.88 4.04 4.68
N GLU A 142 -8.65 5.32 4.38
CA GLU A 142 -7.76 6.19 5.14
C GLU A 142 -8.57 6.93 6.22
N VAL A 143 -8.30 6.59 7.47
CA VAL A 143 -8.85 7.26 8.66
C VAL A 143 -7.83 8.31 9.12
N PRO A 144 -8.13 9.61 9.03
CA PRO A 144 -7.16 10.65 9.36
C PRO A 144 -6.93 10.77 10.87
N GLY A 145 -5.72 11.19 11.24
CA GLY A 145 -5.35 11.49 12.63
C GLY A 145 -4.80 10.30 13.41
N PRO A 146 -4.33 10.53 14.65
CA PRO A 146 -3.71 9.48 15.47
C PRO A 146 -4.75 8.44 15.92
N ALA A 147 -4.27 7.29 16.41
CA ALA A 147 -5.07 6.17 16.92
C ALA A 147 -5.81 6.48 18.25
N THR A 148 -6.64 7.52 18.24
CA THR A 148 -7.56 7.87 19.33
C THR A 148 -8.72 6.87 19.41
N ALA A 149 -9.54 6.95 20.47
CA ALA A 149 -10.74 6.12 20.59
C ALA A 149 -11.70 6.24 19.38
N ALA A 150 -11.84 7.45 18.81
CA ALA A 150 -12.67 7.65 17.62
C ALA A 150 -12.04 7.00 16.37
N TRP A 151 -10.72 7.07 16.22
CA TRP A 151 -10.00 6.38 15.15
C TRP A 151 -10.12 4.86 15.28
N LEU A 152 -9.96 4.31 16.49
CA LEU A 152 -10.09 2.88 16.76
C LEU A 152 -11.51 2.37 16.47
N ALA A 153 -12.54 3.13 16.84
CA ALA A 153 -13.92 2.81 16.50
C ALA A 153 -14.16 2.82 14.98
N ALA A 154 -13.51 3.72 14.23
CA ALA A 154 -13.58 3.71 12.78
C ALA A 154 -12.83 2.51 12.17
N ALA A 155 -11.68 2.14 12.73
CA ALA A 155 -10.94 0.94 12.32
C ALA A 155 -11.73 -0.34 12.61
N ASP A 156 -12.52 -0.39 13.69
CA ASP A 156 -13.45 -1.49 13.98
C ASP A 156 -14.50 -1.63 12.86
N GLU A 157 -15.06 -0.52 12.38
CA GLU A 157 -16.03 -0.53 11.26
C GLU A 157 -15.37 -0.95 9.93
N VAL A 158 -14.12 -0.55 9.68
CA VAL A 158 -13.33 -0.99 8.50
C VAL A 158 -13.15 -2.51 8.54
N ALA A 159 -12.72 -3.04 9.69
CA ALA A 159 -12.50 -4.46 9.90
C ALA A 159 -13.80 -5.28 9.77
N ALA A 160 -14.88 -4.82 10.43
CA ALA A 160 -16.18 -5.49 10.41
C ALA A 160 -16.78 -5.60 9.00
N ALA A 161 -16.48 -4.65 8.11
CA ALA A 161 -16.91 -4.67 6.73
C ALA A 161 -15.94 -5.42 5.77
N GLY A 162 -14.87 -6.03 6.29
CA GLY A 162 -13.86 -6.72 5.49
C GLY A 162 -13.06 -5.79 4.57
N LEU A 163 -13.03 -4.50 4.87
CA LEU A 163 -12.23 -3.50 4.16
C LEU A 163 -10.80 -3.49 4.71
N ARG A 164 -9.91 -2.74 4.06
CA ARG A 164 -8.50 -2.62 4.44
C ARG A 164 -8.20 -1.21 4.95
N LEU A 165 -7.16 -1.08 5.77
CA LEU A 165 -6.69 0.24 6.19
C LEU A 165 -5.73 0.83 5.16
N LYS A 166 -5.76 2.15 5.00
CA LYS A 166 -4.75 2.93 4.29
C LYS A 166 -4.09 3.88 5.27
N LEU A 167 -2.81 3.68 5.51
CA LEU A 167 -2.01 4.51 6.41
C LEU A 167 -1.23 5.54 5.59
N ARG A 168 -1.46 6.82 5.83
CA ARG A 168 -0.70 7.90 5.19
C ARG A 168 0.53 8.20 6.02
N LEU A 169 1.72 7.95 5.49
CA LEU A 169 2.99 8.12 6.18
C LEU A 169 3.75 9.39 5.77
N GLY A 170 3.18 10.19 4.87
CA GLY A 170 3.83 11.35 4.29
C GLY A 170 2.85 12.47 3.99
N ASN A 171 3.36 13.70 3.97
CA ASN A 171 2.60 14.90 3.70
C ASN A 171 3.51 15.96 3.06
N VAL A 172 2.93 16.83 2.24
CA VAL A 172 3.64 18.00 1.68
C VAL A 172 4.05 18.98 2.77
N ASP A 173 3.25 19.05 3.85
CA ASP A 173 3.64 19.69 5.10
C ASP A 173 4.33 18.65 5.99
N HIS A 174 5.66 18.74 6.09
CA HIS A 174 6.45 17.81 6.90
C HIS A 174 6.07 17.79 8.37
N ALA A 175 5.45 18.86 8.92
CA ALA A 175 4.96 18.86 10.29
C ALA A 175 3.73 17.95 10.49
N LEU A 176 3.07 17.55 9.40
CA LEU A 176 1.93 16.62 9.40
C LEU A 176 2.33 15.18 9.04
N VAL A 177 3.63 14.90 8.87
CA VAL A 177 4.14 13.54 8.75
C VAL A 177 3.99 12.85 10.11
N PRO A 178 3.32 11.69 10.19
CA PRO A 178 3.19 10.97 11.46
C PRO A 178 4.56 10.49 11.93
N ASP A 179 4.83 10.67 13.22
CA ASP A 179 6.06 10.15 13.83
C ASP A 179 6.02 8.61 13.97
N GLU A 180 7.14 8.03 14.41
CA GLU A 180 7.27 6.59 14.52
C GLU A 180 6.27 5.98 15.52
N ALA A 181 5.91 6.71 16.58
CA ALA A 181 4.99 6.20 17.60
C ALA A 181 3.56 6.15 17.07
N VAL A 182 3.14 7.16 16.29
CA VAL A 182 1.84 7.15 15.60
C VAL A 182 1.77 6.00 14.60
N VAL A 183 2.83 5.80 13.80
CA VAL A 183 2.87 4.70 12.82
C VAL A 183 2.83 3.34 13.51
N ALA A 184 3.62 3.13 14.57
CA ALA A 184 3.58 1.89 15.35
C ALA A 184 2.18 1.61 15.91
N ALA A 185 1.51 2.63 16.47
CA ALA A 185 0.16 2.49 17.01
C ALA A 185 -0.89 2.16 15.93
N TRP A 186 -0.75 2.69 14.71
CA TRP A 186 -1.64 2.30 13.62
C TRP A 186 -1.42 0.86 13.15
N VAL A 187 -0.16 0.41 13.05
CA VAL A 187 0.17 -0.96 12.66
C VAL A 187 -0.34 -1.94 13.72
N ASP A 188 -0.10 -1.66 15.00
CA ASP A 188 -0.60 -2.44 16.13
C ASP A 188 -2.14 -2.54 16.10
N ALA A 189 -2.84 -1.41 15.95
CA ALA A 189 -4.29 -1.39 15.86
C ALA A 189 -4.85 -2.16 14.64
N ALA A 190 -4.10 -2.21 13.53
CA ALA A 190 -4.47 -2.99 12.36
C ALA A 190 -4.32 -4.50 12.61
N LEU A 191 -3.22 -4.92 13.26
CA LEU A 191 -2.96 -6.32 13.61
C LEU A 191 -3.95 -6.85 14.65
N ASP A 192 -4.28 -6.05 15.67
CA ASP A 192 -5.31 -6.36 16.68
C ASP A 192 -6.68 -6.68 16.07
N ARG A 193 -6.96 -6.11 14.89
CA ARG A 193 -8.22 -6.28 14.15
C ARG A 193 -8.11 -7.28 13.00
N GLU A 194 -6.97 -7.94 12.87
CA GLU A 194 -6.67 -8.80 11.71
C GLU A 194 -6.98 -8.09 10.38
N THR A 195 -6.65 -6.80 10.28
CA THR A 195 -7.00 -5.96 9.14
C THR A 195 -5.75 -5.65 8.32
N PRO A 196 -5.64 -6.17 7.08
CA PRO A 196 -4.55 -5.80 6.19
C PRO A 196 -4.56 -4.31 5.88
N PHE A 197 -3.37 -3.76 5.66
CA PHE A 197 -3.20 -2.35 5.37
C PHE A 197 -2.23 -2.11 4.21
N LYS A 198 -2.34 -0.94 3.61
CA LYS A 198 -1.34 -0.38 2.71
C LYS A 198 -0.83 0.95 3.27
N CYS A 199 0.38 1.32 2.88
CA CYS A 199 0.95 2.61 3.23
C CYS A 199 1.03 3.52 2.02
N THR A 200 0.89 4.83 2.21
CA THR A 200 0.96 5.80 1.11
C THR A 200 1.70 7.05 1.53
N ALA A 201 2.22 7.77 0.54
CA ALA A 201 3.04 8.97 0.68
C ALA A 201 4.34 8.71 1.47
N GLY A 202 5.48 8.68 0.78
CA GLY A 202 6.78 8.82 1.41
C GLY A 202 7.69 7.60 1.52
N LEU A 203 7.21 6.40 1.15
CA LEU A 203 7.99 5.16 1.29
C LEU A 203 8.89 4.87 0.06
N HIS A 204 9.64 5.87 -0.38
CA HIS A 204 10.50 5.78 -1.57
C HIS A 204 11.76 4.94 -1.34
N ARG A 205 12.20 4.87 -0.08
CA ARG A 205 13.44 4.19 0.33
C ARG A 205 13.12 3.00 1.22
N ALA A 206 13.99 2.00 1.19
CA ALA A 206 13.90 0.82 2.06
C ALA A 206 14.02 1.22 3.53
N VAL A 207 14.95 2.13 3.81
CA VAL A 207 15.34 2.52 5.17
C VAL A 207 14.90 3.95 5.44
N ARG A 208 14.54 4.22 6.69
CA ARG A 208 14.25 5.56 7.20
C ARG A 208 15.39 6.52 6.86
N HIS A 209 15.03 7.68 6.35
CA HIS A 209 15.96 8.74 5.95
C HIS A 209 15.38 10.11 6.29
N ASP A 210 16.18 11.17 6.22
CA ASP A 210 15.72 12.54 6.44
C ASP A 210 16.02 13.38 5.19
N PRO A 211 15.06 13.53 4.24
CA PRO A 211 15.18 14.57 3.22
C PRO A 211 15.16 15.97 3.85
N GLU A 212 15.56 16.97 3.07
CA GLU A 212 15.40 18.39 3.45
C GLU A 212 13.92 18.66 3.77
N GLY A 213 13.56 18.77 5.05
CA GLY A 213 12.19 19.04 5.50
C GLY A 213 11.69 18.17 6.63
N GLY A 214 12.25 16.97 6.86
CA GLY A 214 11.85 16.10 7.98
C GLY A 214 12.14 14.61 7.73
N GLY A 215 11.93 13.78 8.75
CA GLY A 215 12.15 12.33 8.64
C GLY A 215 11.06 11.62 7.86
N MET A 216 11.46 10.67 7.00
CA MET A 216 10.59 9.85 6.17
C MET A 216 10.79 8.37 6.49
N HIS A 217 9.69 7.64 6.64
CA HIS A 217 9.70 6.21 6.95
C HIS A 217 10.18 5.37 5.77
N GLY A 218 10.98 4.34 6.04
CA GLY A 218 11.36 3.33 5.05
C GLY A 218 10.34 2.20 4.96
N PHE A 219 10.13 1.61 3.78
CA PHE A 219 9.19 0.48 3.65
C PHE A 219 9.68 -0.79 4.37
N LEU A 220 11.00 -1.02 4.48
CA LEU A 220 11.51 -2.13 5.30
C LEU A 220 11.31 -1.87 6.79
N ASN A 221 11.46 -0.62 7.25
CA ASN A 221 11.15 -0.28 8.64
C ASN A 221 9.70 -0.66 9.00
N VAL A 222 8.75 -0.35 8.12
CA VAL A 222 7.33 -0.70 8.33
C VAL A 222 7.12 -2.21 8.28
N LEU A 223 7.74 -2.93 7.33
CA LEU A 223 7.67 -4.39 7.27
C LEU A 223 8.21 -5.05 8.54
N VAL A 224 9.40 -4.65 8.99
CA VAL A 224 10.01 -5.21 10.20
C VAL A 224 9.21 -4.84 11.44
N ALA A 225 8.68 -3.61 11.54
CA ALA A 225 7.84 -3.21 12.67
C ALA A 225 6.54 -4.04 12.72
N THR A 226 5.96 -4.32 11.55
CA THR A 226 4.80 -5.21 11.41
C THR A 226 5.15 -6.64 11.86
N GLN A 227 6.32 -7.15 11.47
CA GLN A 227 6.79 -8.47 11.89
C GLN A 227 6.99 -8.53 13.42
N VAL A 228 7.63 -7.52 14.01
CA VAL A 228 7.86 -7.45 15.46
C VAL A 228 6.55 -7.46 16.24
N LEU A 229 5.56 -6.67 15.83
CA LEU A 229 4.25 -6.68 16.47
C LEU A 229 3.52 -8.01 16.28
N TRP A 230 3.61 -8.60 15.07
CA TRP A 230 3.04 -9.92 14.80
C TRP A 230 3.64 -11.02 15.69
N ASP A 231 4.94 -10.94 15.99
CA ASP A 231 5.64 -11.87 16.87
C ASP A 231 5.35 -11.63 18.37
N GLY A 232 4.46 -10.69 18.70
CA GLY A 232 4.05 -10.35 20.06
C GLY A 232 4.94 -9.29 20.73
N GLY A 233 5.77 -8.60 19.95
CA GLY A 233 6.52 -7.43 20.40
C GLY A 233 5.61 -6.26 20.74
N SER A 234 6.14 -5.31 21.50
CA SER A 234 5.44 -4.11 21.95
C SER A 234 5.46 -2.99 20.91
N VAL A 235 4.50 -2.06 21.03
CA VAL A 235 4.50 -0.78 20.28
C VAL A 235 5.81 -0.01 20.46
N ALA A 236 6.45 -0.09 21.63
CA ALA A 236 7.73 0.56 21.89
C ALA A 236 8.86 -0.05 21.04
N GLU A 237 8.95 -1.37 20.98
CA GLU A 237 9.95 -2.07 20.15
C GLU A 237 9.71 -1.81 18.65
N ALA A 238 8.45 -1.83 18.21
CA ALA A 238 8.09 -1.47 16.84
C ALA A 238 8.45 -0.01 16.51
N THR A 239 8.27 0.91 17.46
CA THR A 239 8.69 2.31 17.33
C THR A 239 10.21 2.41 17.16
N ASP A 240 10.99 1.63 17.89
CA ASP A 240 12.46 1.62 17.77
C ASP A 240 12.91 1.05 16.42
N VAL A 241 12.27 0.00 15.92
CA VAL A 241 12.48 -0.50 14.55
C VAL A 241 12.15 0.57 13.51
N LEU A 242 11.07 1.32 13.70
CA LEU A 242 10.71 2.41 12.79
C LEU A 242 11.77 3.51 12.75
N ARG A 243 12.60 3.66 13.80
CA ARG A 243 13.74 4.60 13.85
C ARG A 243 15.03 4.04 13.26
N GLU A 244 15.11 2.74 13.01
CA GLU A 244 16.33 2.07 12.53
C GLU A 244 16.80 2.63 11.19
N ARG A 245 18.13 2.80 11.06
CA ARG A 245 18.81 3.36 9.89
C ARG A 245 19.85 2.42 9.30
N ASP A 246 20.14 1.31 9.95
CA ASP A 246 20.94 0.23 9.41
C ASP A 246 20.06 -0.68 8.54
N GLY A 247 20.18 -0.52 7.23
CA GLY A 247 19.48 -1.36 6.27
C GLY A 247 19.87 -2.83 6.35
N ALA A 248 21.11 -3.17 6.72
CA ALA A 248 21.54 -4.55 6.86
C ALA A 248 20.88 -5.22 8.08
N ALA A 249 20.68 -4.47 9.16
CA ALA A 249 19.94 -4.94 10.33
C ALA A 249 18.48 -5.25 9.96
N LEU A 250 17.81 -4.35 9.23
CA LEU A 250 16.43 -4.56 8.75
C LEU A 250 16.32 -5.75 7.79
N ALA A 251 17.27 -5.88 6.86
CA ALA A 251 17.29 -6.93 5.85
C ALA A 251 17.49 -8.36 6.43
N ALA A 252 17.97 -8.47 7.67
CA ALA A 252 18.18 -9.76 8.33
C ALA A 252 16.90 -10.41 8.89
N HIS A 253 15.77 -9.69 8.88
CA HIS A 253 14.49 -10.22 9.38
C HIS A 253 13.78 -11.11 8.35
N ASP A 254 13.10 -12.16 8.83
CA ASP A 254 12.11 -12.88 8.03
C ASP A 254 10.82 -12.05 7.98
N LEU A 255 10.42 -11.66 6.78
CA LEU A 255 9.26 -10.76 6.54
C LEU A 255 8.02 -11.52 6.05
N SER A 256 8.07 -12.85 6.01
CA SER A 256 7.01 -13.68 5.42
C SER A 256 5.64 -13.42 6.04
N SER A 257 5.56 -13.25 7.37
CA SER A 257 4.30 -13.00 8.05
C SER A 257 3.84 -11.55 7.94
N ALA A 258 4.77 -10.59 8.00
CA ALA A 258 4.47 -9.18 7.81
C ALA A 258 3.75 -8.89 6.49
N ARG A 259 4.10 -9.60 5.41
CA ARG A 259 3.51 -9.43 4.07
C ARG A 259 2.04 -9.84 3.97
N ARG A 260 1.53 -10.63 4.91
CA ARG A 260 0.08 -10.89 5.02
C ARG A 260 -0.68 -9.62 5.40
N TRP A 261 -0.05 -8.74 6.19
CA TRP A 261 -0.69 -7.60 6.84
C TRP A 261 -0.37 -6.28 6.15
N PHE A 262 0.91 -5.94 6.04
CA PHE A 262 1.34 -4.84 5.21
C PHE A 262 1.36 -5.36 3.78
N THR A 263 0.43 -4.90 2.92
CA THR A 263 0.16 -5.51 1.61
C THR A 263 0.80 -4.78 0.45
N SER A 264 0.80 -3.46 0.44
CA SER A 264 1.50 -2.67 -0.58
C SER A 264 1.81 -1.27 -0.09
N PHE A 265 2.63 -0.52 -0.84
CA PHE A 265 2.72 0.92 -0.66
C PHE A 265 2.77 1.68 -1.99
N GLY A 266 2.24 2.90 -1.99
CA GLY A 266 2.32 3.78 -3.16
C GLY A 266 3.68 4.47 -3.28
N SER A 267 4.30 4.43 -4.46
CA SER A 267 5.53 5.17 -4.77
C SER A 267 5.40 5.97 -6.08
N CYS A 268 5.92 7.20 -6.10
CA CYS A 268 6.00 7.99 -7.32
C CYS A 268 7.17 7.58 -8.24
N SER A 269 8.10 6.79 -7.73
CA SER A 269 9.15 6.12 -8.50
C SER A 269 9.26 4.68 -8.05
N VAL A 270 8.80 3.76 -8.89
CA VAL A 270 8.90 2.33 -8.60
C VAL A 270 10.34 1.80 -8.70
N THR A 271 11.24 2.56 -9.33
CA THR A 271 12.66 2.19 -9.44
C THR A 271 13.44 2.39 -8.15
N GLU A 272 13.08 3.37 -7.32
CA GLU A 272 13.80 3.64 -6.06
C GLU A 272 13.67 2.49 -5.05
N PRO A 273 12.47 1.94 -4.76
CA PRO A 273 12.36 0.74 -3.92
C PRO A 273 13.10 -0.46 -4.49
N ARG A 274 13.05 -0.63 -5.82
CA ARG A 274 13.75 -1.72 -6.51
C ARG A 274 15.26 -1.60 -6.33
N ASP A 275 15.82 -0.41 -6.54
CA ASP A 275 17.25 -0.14 -6.38
C ASP A 275 17.70 -0.39 -4.95
N ASP A 276 16.90 0.01 -3.96
CA ASP A 276 17.20 -0.25 -2.55
C ASP A 276 17.16 -1.75 -2.19
N LEU A 277 16.17 -2.49 -2.68
CA LEU A 277 16.12 -3.94 -2.49
C LEU A 277 17.35 -4.64 -3.11
N VAL A 278 17.78 -4.20 -4.29
CA VAL A 278 19.00 -4.71 -4.94
C VAL A 278 20.25 -4.34 -4.15
N ALA A 279 20.37 -3.10 -3.69
CA ALA A 279 21.51 -2.63 -2.91
C ALA A 279 21.65 -3.37 -1.57
N LEU A 280 20.53 -3.79 -0.97
CA LEU A 280 20.50 -4.59 0.26
C LEU A 280 20.64 -6.10 0.01
N GLY A 281 20.78 -6.54 -1.24
CA GLY A 281 20.87 -7.97 -1.59
C GLY A 281 19.57 -8.75 -1.38
N LEU A 282 18.44 -8.06 -1.18
CA LEU A 282 17.12 -8.64 -0.98
C LEU A 282 16.42 -8.99 -2.29
N LEU A 283 16.90 -8.41 -3.40
CA LEU A 283 16.46 -8.67 -4.75
C LEU A 283 17.68 -8.73 -5.66
N SER A 284 17.68 -9.60 -6.67
CA SER A 284 18.80 -9.72 -7.62
C SER A 284 18.28 -9.96 -9.03
N PRO A 285 18.90 -9.34 -10.05
CA PRO A 285 18.61 -9.69 -11.44
C PRO A 285 18.95 -11.16 -11.68
N HIS A 286 18.13 -11.85 -12.48
CA HIS A 286 18.47 -13.20 -12.92
C HIS A 286 19.84 -13.20 -13.62
N SER A 287 20.74 -14.05 -13.15
CA SER A 287 21.92 -14.41 -13.92
C SER A 287 21.51 -15.49 -14.93
N PRO A 288 21.77 -15.32 -16.24
CA PRO A 288 21.40 -16.29 -17.27
C PRO A 288 22.16 -17.64 -17.18
N GLU A 289 22.91 -17.89 -16.10
CA GLU A 289 23.70 -19.11 -15.89
C GLU A 289 22.97 -20.16 -15.02
N ASP A 290 21.81 -19.84 -14.45
CA ASP A 290 21.03 -20.76 -13.58
C ASP A 290 19.83 -21.43 -14.30
N SER A 291 19.90 -21.64 -15.62
CA SER A 291 18.91 -22.38 -16.42
C SER A 291 19.49 -23.62 -17.10
#